data_AF-A0A7V1H3M4-F1
#
_entry.id   AF-A0A7V1H3M4-F1
#
_cell.length_a   1.000
_cell.length_b   1.000
_cell.length_c   1.000
_cell.angle_alpha   90.00
_cell.angle_beta   90.00
_cell.angle_gamma   90.00
#
_symmetry.space_group_name_H-M   'P 1'
#
loop_
_entity.id
_entity.type
_entity.pdbx_description
1 polymer ?
#
loop_
_entity_poly.entity_id
_entity_poly.type
_entity_poly.pdbx_seq_one_letter_code
_entity_poly.pdbx_strand_id
1 'polypeptide(L)'
;MKKYFFSVVLILFLLSGLSNGVHLLYAQQKRIYNDGIIDYVPLSASFVLSADDKGSTLDVIQYSVDGNPVEVYSDPIGFDTEGRHFIAWRAIDKTGNISEERIKAVIVDGTPPEGIATVEGAAFISGDNIYITTNSAVILWAEDDLSGVDNIYVKFDDGDFFPYREPMIVPEEGLHTAEAYAVDNVGNATPVYIVQGYVDSTAPDVRIVTKKKFVTVGREKYTSKDNEYTVTASDAIAGVREILVSLDGSEFVNYTGSFKIQIPGEHTLGAKAVDNLGNISAIETVTFFVDVMPPETTLGTFLD
;
A
#
# COMPACT_ATOMS: atom_id res chain seq x y z
N MET A 1 -29.57 6.47 -3.76
CA MET A 1 -28.60 6.03 -2.74
C MET A 1 -27.30 5.67 -3.45
N LYS A 2 -26.31 6.56 -3.46
CA LYS A 2 -24.98 6.24 -4.00
C LYS A 2 -24.30 5.29 -3.00
N LYS A 3 -24.11 4.03 -3.40
CA LYS A 3 -23.26 3.08 -2.69
C LYS A 3 -21.82 3.46 -3.03
N TYR A 4 -21.10 4.03 -2.07
CA TYR A 4 -19.65 4.13 -2.16
C TYR A 4 -19.11 2.71 -1.96
N PHE A 5 -18.50 2.15 -3.01
CA PHE A 5 -17.80 0.87 -2.92
C PHE A 5 -16.49 1.13 -2.18
N PHE A 6 -16.35 0.58 -0.98
CA PHE A 6 -15.06 0.46 -0.32
C PHE A 6 -14.33 -0.69 -0.99
N SER A 7 -13.38 -0.37 -1.87
CA SER A 7 -12.43 -1.34 -2.40
C SER A 7 -11.27 -1.44 -1.40
N VAL A 8 -11.14 -2.59 -0.76
CA VAL A 8 -9.95 -2.93 0.03
C VAL A 8 -9.06 -3.77 -0.88
N VAL A 9 -7.93 -3.21 -1.28
CA VAL A 9 -6.90 -3.94 -2.05
C VAL A 9 -5.86 -4.43 -1.07
N LEU A 10 -5.70 -5.75 -0.96
CA LEU A 10 -4.71 -6.42 -0.12
C LEU A 10 -3.44 -6.63 -0.95
N ILE A 11 -2.33 -6.05 -0.50
CA ILE A 11 -1.03 -6.17 -1.16
C ILE A 11 -0.12 -6.97 -0.23
N LEU A 12 0.20 -8.20 -0.64
CA LEU A 12 1.27 -8.96 -0.01
C LEU A 12 2.61 -8.42 -0.52
N PHE A 13 3.45 -7.95 0.39
CA PHE A 13 4.80 -7.55 0.04
C PHE A 13 5.64 -8.80 -0.28
N LEU A 14 5.95 -9.00 -1.56
CA LEU A 14 6.90 -10.01 -2.02
C LEU A 14 8.29 -9.39 -2.10
N LEU A 15 9.27 -10.02 -1.44
CA LEU A 15 10.67 -9.59 -1.44
C LEU A 15 11.25 -9.54 -2.86
N SER A 16 11.86 -8.41 -3.23
CA SER A 16 12.87 -8.35 -4.29
C SER A 16 14.16 -7.76 -3.71
N GLY A 17 15.28 -8.46 -3.92
CA GLY A 17 16.51 -8.29 -3.15
C GLY A 17 17.52 -7.26 -3.68
N LEU A 18 18.24 -6.69 -2.70
CA LEU A 18 19.63 -6.18 -2.66
C LEU A 18 20.05 -5.01 -3.58
N SER A 19 20.39 -3.85 -2.99
CA SER A 19 21.80 -3.47 -2.75
C SER A 19 21.98 -2.22 -1.86
N ASN A 20 22.87 -2.35 -0.87
CA ASN A 20 23.80 -1.35 -0.30
C ASN A 20 23.36 0.13 -0.20
N GLY A 21 22.75 0.46 0.94
CA GLY A 21 22.90 1.73 1.62
C GLY A 21 22.82 1.43 3.12
N VAL A 22 23.84 1.80 3.90
CA VAL A 22 23.76 1.69 5.37
C VAL A 22 22.80 2.77 5.84
N HIS A 23 21.50 2.50 5.68
CA HIS A 23 20.44 3.23 6.33
C HIS A 23 20.39 2.71 7.76
N LEU A 24 20.41 3.62 8.73
CA LEU A 24 20.20 3.31 10.13
C LEU A 24 18.78 2.74 10.26
N LEU A 25 18.65 1.43 10.08
CA LEU A 25 17.47 0.69 10.46
C LEU A 25 17.29 0.92 11.96
N TYR A 26 16.14 1.42 12.37
CA TYR A 26 15.71 1.43 13.76
C TYR A 26 15.35 0.00 14.22
N ALA A 27 16.10 -1.02 13.81
CA ALA A 27 16.04 -2.31 14.45
C ALA A 27 16.51 -2.07 15.90
N GLN A 28 15.59 -2.14 16.86
CA GLN A 28 15.97 -2.02 18.25
C GLN A 28 16.94 -3.16 18.59
N GLN A 29 17.92 -2.84 19.44
CA GLN A 29 18.86 -3.84 19.90
C GLN A 29 18.08 -5.00 20.53
N LYS A 30 18.48 -6.22 20.17
CA LYS A 30 17.92 -7.45 20.74
C LYS A 30 17.89 -7.36 22.26
N ARG A 31 16.72 -7.61 22.86
CA ARG A 31 16.46 -7.35 24.28
C ARG A 31 15.61 -8.43 24.93
N ILE A 32 15.62 -8.46 26.25
CA ILE A 32 14.63 -9.22 27.01
C ILE A 32 13.37 -8.35 27.10
N TYR A 33 12.23 -8.93 26.73
CA TYR A 33 10.91 -8.35 26.94
C TYR A 33 10.18 -9.14 28.03
N ASN A 34 9.45 -8.47 28.90
CA ASN A 34 8.66 -9.13 29.94
C ASN A 34 7.22 -8.59 29.87
N ASP A 35 6.26 -9.49 29.73
CA ASP A 35 4.83 -9.16 29.60
C ASP A 35 4.12 -9.00 30.96
N GLY A 36 4.88 -9.01 32.06
CA GLY A 36 4.39 -9.06 33.44
C GLY A 36 4.28 -10.47 34.02
N ILE A 37 4.48 -11.51 33.22
CA ILE A 37 4.37 -12.92 33.63
C ILE A 37 5.63 -13.70 33.25
N ILE A 38 6.06 -13.63 32.00
CA ILE A 38 7.16 -14.41 31.46
C ILE A 38 8.15 -13.53 30.69
N ASP A 39 9.42 -13.92 30.72
CA ASP A 39 10.45 -13.31 29.90
C ASP A 39 10.40 -13.91 28.49
N TYR A 40 10.40 -13.03 27.50
CA TYR A 40 10.67 -13.29 26.09
C TYR A 40 12.10 -12.87 25.79
N VAL A 41 12.84 -13.71 25.08
CA VAL A 41 14.24 -13.44 24.75
C VAL A 41 14.52 -13.77 23.29
N PRO A 42 15.46 -13.04 22.65
CA PRO A 42 15.92 -13.40 21.32
C PRO A 42 16.57 -14.80 21.33
N LEU A 43 16.54 -15.51 20.21
CA LEU A 43 17.27 -16.79 20.05
C LEU A 43 18.77 -16.71 20.39
N SER A 44 19.37 -15.52 20.30
CA SER A 44 20.77 -15.28 20.67
C SER A 44 21.01 -15.04 22.16
N ALA A 45 20.00 -15.12 23.02
CA ALA A 45 20.13 -14.89 24.46
C ALA A 45 20.88 -16.04 25.15
N SER A 46 21.67 -15.69 26.17
CA SER A 46 22.38 -16.64 27.01
C SER A 46 22.13 -16.37 28.49
N PHE A 47 21.92 -17.41 29.28
CA PHE A 47 21.62 -17.33 30.71
C PHE A 47 22.84 -17.70 31.54
N VAL A 48 23.14 -16.86 32.54
CA VAL A 48 24.25 -17.07 33.46
C VAL A 48 23.71 -17.41 34.85
N LEU A 49 24.25 -18.47 35.45
CA LEU A 49 23.90 -18.88 36.81
C LEU A 49 25.00 -18.46 37.78
N SER A 50 24.58 -18.05 38.98
CA SER A 50 25.49 -17.75 40.08
C SER A 50 24.85 -18.17 41.40
N ALA A 51 25.70 -18.53 42.36
CA ALA A 51 25.32 -18.87 43.71
C ALA A 51 26.38 -18.34 44.68
N ASP A 52 25.94 -17.92 45.86
CA ASP A 52 26.81 -17.49 46.95
C ASP A 52 26.56 -18.39 48.16
N ASP A 53 27.62 -18.94 48.74
CA ASP A 53 27.57 -19.63 50.03
C ASP A 53 28.69 -19.11 50.93
N LYS A 54 28.28 -18.54 52.07
CA LYS A 54 29.17 -17.92 53.06
C LYS A 54 29.72 -18.92 54.08
N GLY A 55 29.16 -20.13 54.16
CA GLY A 55 29.50 -21.12 55.17
C GLY A 55 30.60 -22.07 54.72
N SER A 56 30.24 -23.05 53.89
CA SER A 56 31.10 -24.16 53.46
C SER A 56 31.72 -23.93 52.06
N THR A 57 31.36 -22.81 51.43
CA THR A 57 31.68 -22.41 50.05
C THR A 57 31.00 -23.28 49.00
N LEU A 58 30.65 -22.65 47.88
CA LEU A 58 30.06 -23.31 46.72
C LEU A 58 30.98 -24.42 46.19
N ASP A 59 30.41 -25.60 45.94
CA ASP A 59 31.09 -26.69 45.22
C ASP A 59 30.70 -26.64 43.74
N VAL A 60 29.40 -26.77 43.44
CA VAL A 60 28.92 -26.81 42.05
C VAL A 60 27.51 -26.22 41.92
N ILE A 61 27.23 -25.62 40.75
CA ILE A 61 25.86 -25.33 40.31
C ILE A 61 25.46 -26.40 39.31
N GLN A 62 24.29 -26.98 39.50
CA GLN A 62 23.69 -27.96 38.61
C GLN A 62 22.45 -27.36 37.95
N TYR A 63 22.21 -27.70 36.69
CA TYR A 63 21.03 -27.23 35.97
C TYR A 63 20.46 -28.32 35.06
N SER A 64 19.20 -28.14 34.65
CA SER A 64 18.50 -28.96 33.66
C SER A 64 17.70 -28.02 32.77
N VAL A 65 17.72 -28.29 31.47
CA VAL A 65 16.92 -27.58 30.47
C VAL A 65 15.83 -28.50 29.96
N ASP A 66 14.58 -28.06 30.00
CA ASP A 66 13.40 -28.79 29.49
C ASP A 66 13.24 -30.22 30.01
N GLY A 67 13.69 -30.47 31.24
CA GLY A 67 13.62 -31.79 31.86
C GLY A 67 14.68 -32.78 31.33
N ASN A 68 15.64 -32.32 30.54
CA ASN A 68 16.82 -33.11 30.19
C ASN A 68 17.64 -33.47 31.45
N PRO A 69 18.52 -34.48 31.38
CA PRO A 69 19.37 -34.85 32.50
C PRO A 69 20.12 -33.66 33.10
N VAL A 70 20.33 -33.71 34.42
CA VAL A 70 21.03 -32.64 35.15
C VAL A 70 22.49 -32.57 34.72
N GLU A 71 22.95 -31.37 34.38
CA GLU A 71 24.30 -31.04 34.00
C GLU A 71 24.99 -30.15 35.04
N VAL A 72 26.32 -30.15 35.02
CA VAL A 72 27.15 -29.23 35.81
C VAL A 72 27.30 -27.93 35.02
N TYR A 73 26.98 -26.80 35.65
CA TYR A 73 27.09 -25.49 35.03
C TYR A 73 28.57 -25.08 34.87
N SER A 74 29.02 -24.96 33.62
CA SER A 74 30.36 -24.45 33.26
C SER A 74 30.32 -23.24 32.34
N ASP A 75 29.28 -23.12 31.52
CA ASP A 75 29.16 -22.12 30.45
C ASP A 75 27.75 -21.53 30.41
N PRO A 76 27.55 -20.32 29.84
CA PRO A 76 26.23 -19.74 29.66
C PRO A 76 25.28 -20.68 28.89
N ILE A 77 24.03 -20.74 29.35
CA ILE A 77 23.00 -21.61 28.77
C ILE A 77 22.33 -20.86 27.62
N GLY A 78 22.40 -21.40 26.40
CA GLY A 78 21.69 -20.89 25.22
C GLY A 78 20.57 -21.83 24.77
N PHE A 79 19.84 -21.40 23.75
CA PHE A 79 18.78 -22.19 23.11
C PHE A 79 18.98 -22.20 21.60
N ASP A 80 18.77 -23.36 20.98
CA ASP A 80 18.87 -23.53 19.53
C ASP A 80 17.49 -23.57 18.84
N THR A 81 16.42 -23.53 19.62
CA THR A 81 15.03 -23.59 19.15
C THR A 81 14.20 -22.48 19.78
N GLU A 82 13.16 -22.07 19.06
CA GLU A 82 12.16 -21.15 19.56
C GLU A 82 11.08 -21.87 20.37
N GLY A 83 10.33 -21.08 21.15
CA GLY A 83 9.22 -21.54 21.97
C GLY A 83 9.50 -21.50 23.46
N ARG A 84 8.66 -22.17 24.24
CA ARG A 84 8.77 -22.17 25.70
C ARG A 84 9.84 -23.14 26.17
N HIS A 85 10.75 -22.61 26.97
CA HIS A 85 11.80 -23.37 27.64
C HIS A 85 11.74 -23.22 29.16
N PHE A 86 12.27 -24.21 29.87
CA PHE A 86 12.43 -24.23 31.32
C PHE A 86 13.88 -24.46 31.70
N ILE A 87 14.40 -23.60 32.59
CA ILE A 87 15.70 -23.80 33.23
C ILE A 87 15.43 -24.10 34.70
N ALA A 88 15.77 -25.31 35.12
CA ALA A 88 15.78 -25.71 36.53
C ALA A 88 17.23 -25.71 37.04
N TRP A 89 17.49 -25.16 38.23
CA TRP A 89 18.84 -25.14 38.79
C TRP A 89 18.87 -25.22 40.30
N ARG A 90 19.98 -25.73 40.82
CA ARG A 90 20.30 -25.82 42.26
C ARG A 90 21.81 -25.73 42.47
N ALA A 91 22.23 -25.36 43.67
CA ALA A 91 23.63 -25.35 44.08
C ALA A 91 23.91 -26.45 45.11
N ILE A 92 25.12 -26.98 45.09
CA ILE A 92 25.65 -27.92 46.08
C ILE A 92 26.87 -27.27 46.72
N ASP A 93 26.95 -27.32 48.04
CA ASP A 93 28.11 -26.86 48.79
C ASP A 93 29.15 -27.97 49.02
N LYS A 94 30.35 -27.64 49.50
CA LYS A 94 31.42 -28.65 49.69
C LYS A 94 31.13 -29.70 50.76
N THR A 95 30.10 -29.50 51.58
CA THR A 95 29.63 -30.48 52.57
C THR A 95 28.49 -31.34 52.06
N GLY A 96 28.02 -31.12 50.82
CA GLY A 96 26.96 -31.87 50.17
C GLY A 96 25.55 -31.34 50.47
N ASN A 97 25.39 -30.15 51.05
CA ASN A 97 24.07 -29.54 51.20
C ASN A 97 23.58 -29.04 49.85
N ILE A 98 22.31 -29.30 49.53
CA ILE A 98 21.69 -28.95 48.26
C ILE A 98 20.69 -27.82 48.48
N SER A 99 20.77 -26.76 47.68
CA SER A 99 19.78 -25.66 47.73
C SER A 99 18.40 -26.13 47.28
N GLU A 100 17.36 -25.34 47.61
CA GLU A 100 16.07 -25.49 46.92
C GLU A 100 16.27 -25.38 45.41
N GLU A 101 15.54 -26.21 44.66
CA GLU A 101 15.52 -26.17 43.20
C GLU A 101 14.66 -25.00 42.74
N ARG A 102 15.25 -24.14 41.90
CA ARG A 102 14.55 -23.02 41.28
C ARG A 102 14.26 -23.37 39.83
N ILE A 103 13.13 -22.87 39.33
CA ILE A 103 12.72 -23.06 37.95
C ILE A 103 12.36 -21.70 37.37
N LYS A 104 12.82 -21.42 36.14
CA LYS A 104 12.44 -20.26 35.36
C LYS A 104 11.92 -20.71 34.01
N ALA A 105 10.74 -20.22 33.64
CA ALA A 105 10.23 -20.34 32.29
C ALA A 105 10.67 -19.12 31.46
N VAL A 106 10.96 -19.34 30.20
CA VAL A 106 11.26 -18.30 29.21
C VAL A 106 10.63 -18.69 27.87
N ILE A 107 10.24 -17.71 27.07
CA ILE A 107 9.88 -17.91 25.66
C ILE A 107 11.02 -17.38 24.81
N VAL A 108 11.60 -18.24 23.99
CA VAL A 108 12.66 -17.90 23.05
C VAL A 108 12.02 -17.59 21.70
N ASP A 109 12.36 -16.45 21.14
CA ASP A 109 11.82 -15.97 19.88
C ASP A 109 12.95 -15.51 18.95
N GLY A 110 13.02 -16.09 17.76
CA GLY A 110 14.00 -15.79 16.73
C GLY A 110 13.37 -15.44 15.39
N THR A 111 12.04 -15.44 15.33
CA THR A 111 11.28 -15.25 14.09
C THR A 111 10.80 -13.80 14.04
N PRO A 112 11.10 -13.05 12.96
CA PRO A 112 10.53 -11.73 12.77
C PRO A 112 9.01 -11.76 12.56
N PRO A 113 8.31 -10.62 12.76
CA PRO A 113 6.90 -10.50 12.44
C PRO A 113 6.59 -10.80 10.97
N GLU A 114 5.32 -11.10 10.66
CA GLU A 114 4.80 -11.09 9.30
C GLU A 114 4.01 -9.81 9.05
N GLY A 115 4.35 -9.05 8.00
CA GLY A 115 3.77 -7.74 7.69
C GLY A 115 2.93 -7.73 6.41
N ILE A 116 1.87 -6.92 6.40
CA ILE A 116 0.96 -6.76 5.25
C ILE A 116 0.56 -5.28 5.10
N ALA A 117 0.33 -4.84 3.87
CA ALA A 117 -0.32 -3.56 3.56
C ALA A 117 -1.69 -3.73 2.90
N THR A 118 -2.58 -2.81 3.23
CA THR A 118 -3.82 -2.61 2.50
C THR A 118 -3.96 -1.15 2.10
N VAL A 119 -4.75 -0.90 1.07
CA VAL A 119 -5.22 0.45 0.74
C VAL A 119 -6.73 0.49 0.88
N GLU A 120 -7.21 1.49 1.61
CA GLU A 120 -8.61 1.85 1.70
C GLU A 120 -8.86 3.08 0.81
N GLY A 121 -9.83 2.95 -0.10
CA GLY A 121 -10.20 4.01 -1.04
C GLY A 121 -9.99 3.60 -2.50
N ALA A 122 -9.82 4.60 -3.37
CA ALA A 122 -9.56 4.35 -4.79
C ALA A 122 -8.14 3.81 -4.97
N ALA A 123 -8.04 2.60 -5.54
CA ALA A 123 -6.77 1.98 -5.85
C ALA A 123 -6.91 1.00 -7.01
N PHE A 124 -5.86 0.86 -7.81
CA PHE A 124 -5.71 -0.25 -8.74
C PHE A 124 -4.23 -0.64 -8.88
N ILE A 125 -3.99 -1.85 -9.39
CA ILE A 125 -2.64 -2.39 -9.59
C ILE A 125 -2.43 -2.59 -11.10
N SER A 126 -1.27 -2.17 -11.58
CA SER A 126 -0.83 -2.42 -12.96
C SER A 126 0.66 -2.75 -12.99
N GLY A 127 0.98 -3.99 -13.38
CA GLY A 127 2.32 -4.54 -13.20
C GLY A 127 2.69 -4.58 -11.72
N ASP A 128 3.89 -4.11 -11.40
CA ASP A 128 4.42 -4.05 -10.03
C ASP A 128 4.05 -2.74 -9.30
N ASN A 129 3.34 -1.82 -9.96
CA ASN A 129 2.99 -0.53 -9.41
C ASN A 129 1.56 -0.52 -8.85
N ILE A 130 1.41 0.14 -7.70
CA ILE A 130 0.11 0.54 -7.16
C ILE A 130 -0.22 1.96 -7.59
N TYR A 131 -1.49 2.22 -7.89
CA TYR A 131 -2.02 3.55 -8.16
C TYR A 131 -3.08 3.85 -7.12
N ILE A 132 -3.01 5.04 -6.51
CA ILE A 132 -3.93 5.50 -5.47
C ILE A 132 -4.28 6.98 -5.68
N THR A 133 -5.26 7.50 -4.94
CA THR A 133 -5.59 8.94 -4.91
C THR A 133 -5.00 9.59 -3.67
N THR A 134 -4.98 10.92 -3.60
CA THR A 134 -4.53 11.66 -2.40
C THR A 134 -5.43 11.46 -1.18
N ASN A 135 -6.61 10.87 -1.37
CA ASN A 135 -7.57 10.52 -0.32
C ASN A 135 -7.54 9.02 0.04
N SER A 136 -6.73 8.22 -0.64
CA SER A 136 -6.58 6.80 -0.33
C SER A 136 -5.69 6.65 0.90
N ALA A 137 -6.10 5.80 1.84
CA ALA A 137 -5.38 5.54 3.06
C ALA A 137 -4.59 4.23 2.96
N VAL A 138 -3.27 4.30 3.14
CA VAL A 138 -2.38 3.16 3.26
C VAL A 138 -2.39 2.69 4.71
N ILE A 139 -2.72 1.42 4.91
CA ILE A 139 -2.81 0.79 6.23
C ILE A 139 -1.78 -0.32 6.30
N LEU A 140 -0.89 -0.24 7.29
CA LEU A 140 0.09 -1.28 7.58
C LEU A 140 -0.33 -2.08 8.82
N TRP A 141 -0.13 -3.38 8.76
CA TRP A 141 -0.26 -4.26 9.91
C TRP A 141 0.85 -5.30 9.94
N ALA A 142 1.15 -5.79 11.14
CA ALA A 142 2.07 -6.89 11.35
C ALA A 142 1.57 -7.73 12.51
N GLU A 143 1.87 -9.03 12.46
CA GLU A 143 1.58 -10.00 13.51
C GLU A 143 2.84 -10.78 13.83
N ASP A 144 2.96 -11.20 15.09
CA ASP A 144 4.06 -12.01 15.59
C ASP A 144 3.50 -12.99 16.63
N ASP A 145 3.83 -14.27 16.48
CA ASP A 145 3.21 -15.37 17.23
C ASP A 145 3.76 -15.53 18.65
N LEU A 146 4.94 -14.97 18.95
CA LEU A 146 5.63 -15.17 20.21
C LEU A 146 5.77 -13.87 21.00
N SER A 147 6.78 -13.06 20.69
CA SER A 147 7.05 -11.85 21.47
C SER A 147 6.08 -10.71 21.14
N GLY A 148 5.31 -10.83 20.07
CA GLY A 148 4.38 -9.80 19.62
C GLY A 148 5.12 -8.66 18.93
N VAL A 149 4.37 -7.86 18.16
CA VAL A 149 4.94 -6.72 17.43
C VAL A 149 5.20 -5.55 18.38
N ASP A 150 6.39 -4.98 18.31
CA ASP A 150 6.74 -3.72 18.98
C ASP A 150 6.36 -2.53 18.11
N ASN A 151 6.89 -2.45 16.90
CA ASN A 151 6.67 -1.32 15.99
C ASN A 151 6.75 -1.72 14.53
N ILE A 152 5.97 -1.01 13.70
CA ILE A 152 6.19 -0.93 12.25
C ILE A 152 6.85 0.42 11.97
N TYR A 153 7.90 0.42 11.17
CA TYR A 153 8.57 1.63 10.70
C TYR A 153 8.33 1.79 9.22
N VAL A 154 8.08 3.02 8.79
CA VAL A 154 7.83 3.37 7.40
C VAL A 154 8.64 4.60 7.01
N LYS A 155 9.05 4.66 5.75
CA LYS A 155 9.76 5.76 5.11
C LYS A 155 9.09 6.05 3.78
N PHE A 156 8.94 7.33 3.43
CA PHE A 156 8.45 7.78 2.13
C PHE A 156 9.54 8.55 1.41
N ASP A 157 9.69 8.26 0.12
CA ASP A 157 10.66 8.84 -0.79
C ASP A 157 12.07 8.89 -0.17
N ASP A 158 12.69 10.06 -0.16
CA ASP A 158 14.02 10.27 0.42
C ASP A 158 13.99 10.65 1.92
N GLY A 159 12.85 10.48 2.58
CA GLY A 159 12.68 10.80 4.00
C GLY A 159 13.39 9.84 4.96
N ASP A 160 13.23 10.07 6.26
CA ASP A 160 13.71 9.15 7.30
C ASP A 160 12.62 8.15 7.69
N PHE A 161 13.03 6.99 8.20
CA PHE A 161 12.10 6.06 8.84
C PHE A 161 11.47 6.71 10.09
N PHE A 162 10.15 6.57 10.20
CA PHE A 162 9.38 6.97 11.37
C PHE A 162 8.40 5.85 11.75
N PRO A 163 7.96 5.80 13.01
CA PRO A 163 7.07 4.76 13.45
C PRO A 163 5.65 4.96 12.90
N TYR A 164 5.08 3.91 12.31
CA TYR A 164 3.70 3.90 11.84
C TYR A 164 2.73 3.83 13.03
N ARG A 165 1.72 4.69 13.02
CA ARG A 165 0.75 4.86 14.14
C ARG A 165 -0.69 4.90 13.69
N GLU A 166 -0.94 5.41 12.49
CA GLU A 166 -2.27 5.61 11.94
C GLU A 166 -2.23 5.45 10.41
N PRO A 167 -3.39 5.17 9.79
CA PRO A 167 -3.51 5.12 8.34
C PRO A 167 -2.96 6.38 7.68
N MET A 168 -2.23 6.18 6.59
CA MET A 168 -1.44 7.22 5.95
C MET A 168 -2.03 7.66 4.62
N ILE A 169 -2.07 8.98 4.40
CA ILE A 169 -2.39 9.58 3.10
C ILE A 169 -1.12 10.14 2.46
N VAL A 170 -1.03 10.09 1.14
CA VAL A 170 0.06 10.71 0.37
C VAL A 170 -0.54 11.90 -0.40
N PRO A 171 -0.29 13.16 0.05
CA PRO A 171 -1.02 14.32 -0.44
C PRO A 171 -0.49 14.87 -1.76
N GLU A 172 0.74 14.51 -2.14
CA GLU A 172 1.36 14.95 -3.38
C GLU A 172 1.10 13.92 -4.49
N GLU A 173 0.81 14.40 -5.70
CA GLU A 173 0.66 13.55 -6.88
C GLU A 173 2.01 13.24 -7.51
N GLY A 174 2.09 12.09 -8.18
CA GLY A 174 3.28 11.63 -8.89
C GLY A 174 3.75 10.26 -8.43
N LEU A 175 5.00 9.94 -8.82
CA LEU A 175 5.66 8.70 -8.42
C LEU A 175 6.24 8.87 -7.02
N HIS A 176 5.91 7.91 -6.15
CA HIS A 176 6.43 7.82 -4.80
C HIS A 176 7.04 6.43 -4.57
N THR A 177 7.98 6.38 -3.63
CA THR A 177 8.49 5.13 -3.09
C THR A 177 8.21 5.05 -1.61
N ALA A 178 7.76 3.89 -1.12
CA ALA A 178 7.61 3.65 0.30
C ALA A 178 8.42 2.43 0.70
N GLU A 179 9.08 2.53 1.85
CA GLU A 179 9.81 1.44 2.48
C GLU A 179 9.20 1.15 3.85
N ALA A 180 9.04 -0.11 4.21
CA ALA A 180 8.51 -0.50 5.51
C ALA A 180 9.16 -1.77 6.06
N TYR A 181 9.30 -1.85 7.38
CA TYR A 181 9.65 -3.08 8.08
C TYR A 181 9.02 -3.10 9.48
N ALA A 182 8.79 -4.30 10.01
CA ALA A 182 8.28 -4.49 11.36
C ALA A 182 9.36 -5.06 12.29
N VAL A 183 9.24 -4.77 13.58
CA VAL A 183 10.12 -5.25 14.64
C VAL A 183 9.26 -5.80 15.77
N ASP A 184 9.63 -6.95 16.30
CA ASP A 184 8.99 -7.58 17.46
C ASP A 184 9.52 -7.02 18.80
N ASN A 185 9.01 -7.52 19.92
CA ASN A 185 9.43 -7.05 21.25
C ASN A 185 10.83 -7.52 21.69
N VAL A 186 11.43 -8.51 21.03
CA VAL A 186 12.79 -9.00 21.34
C VAL A 186 13.86 -8.53 20.34
N GLY A 187 13.47 -7.75 19.33
CA GLY A 187 14.33 -7.13 18.33
C GLY A 187 14.56 -7.95 17.05
N ASN A 188 13.74 -8.97 16.74
CA ASN A 188 13.73 -9.56 15.40
C ASN A 188 12.98 -8.61 14.46
N ALA A 189 13.51 -8.45 13.24
CA ALA A 189 13.00 -7.48 12.28
C ALA A 189 12.77 -8.12 10.92
N THR A 190 11.70 -7.71 10.24
CA THR A 190 11.44 -8.14 8.87
C THR A 190 12.52 -7.59 7.94
N PRO A 191 12.70 -8.19 6.75
CA PRO A 191 13.30 -7.48 5.64
C PRO A 191 12.59 -6.14 5.39
N VAL A 192 13.30 -5.19 4.81
CA VAL A 192 12.68 -3.95 4.33
C VAL A 192 11.92 -4.25 3.05
N TYR A 193 10.61 -4.04 3.10
CA TYR A 193 9.74 -4.09 1.94
C TYR A 193 9.77 -2.75 1.23
N ILE A 194 9.89 -2.76 -0.09
CA ILE A 194 9.94 -1.56 -0.92
C ILE A 194 8.81 -1.64 -1.93
N VAL A 195 8.02 -0.58 -2.03
CA VAL A 195 6.97 -0.43 -3.04
C VAL A 195 7.14 0.89 -3.77
N GLN A 196 6.95 0.85 -5.09
CA GLN A 196 6.78 2.05 -5.90
C GLN A 196 5.31 2.19 -6.27
N GLY A 197 4.80 3.41 -6.23
CA GLY A 197 3.41 3.69 -6.52
C GLY A 197 3.19 5.08 -7.07
N TYR A 198 2.04 5.27 -7.68
CA TYR A 198 1.62 6.55 -8.23
C TYR A 198 0.42 7.08 -7.46
N VAL A 199 0.47 8.36 -7.11
CA VAL A 199 -0.65 9.10 -6.56
C VAL A 199 -1.23 9.99 -7.64
N ASP A 200 -2.53 9.85 -7.91
CA ASP A 200 -3.22 10.61 -8.95
C ASP A 200 -4.68 10.88 -8.56
N SER A 201 -5.02 12.15 -8.38
CA SER A 201 -6.40 12.63 -8.21
C SER A 201 -6.79 13.59 -9.34
N THR A 202 -5.94 13.71 -10.36
CA THR A 202 -6.19 14.54 -11.52
C THR A 202 -7.12 13.78 -12.46
N ALA A 203 -8.20 14.44 -12.87
CA ALA A 203 -9.12 13.85 -13.82
C ALA A 203 -8.57 13.92 -15.26
N PRO A 204 -8.97 13.00 -16.14
CA PRO A 204 -8.56 13.04 -17.55
C PRO A 204 -8.95 14.34 -18.26
N ASP A 205 -8.15 14.74 -19.25
CA ASP A 205 -8.55 15.73 -20.23
C ASP A 205 -9.37 15.05 -21.34
N VAL A 206 -10.57 15.55 -21.61
CA VAL A 206 -11.43 15.09 -22.71
C VAL A 206 -11.50 16.14 -23.81
N ARG A 207 -11.63 15.72 -25.08
CA ARG A 207 -11.83 16.58 -26.25
C ARG A 207 -12.80 16.01 -27.27
N ILE A 208 -13.67 16.85 -27.81
CA ILE A 208 -14.54 16.56 -28.95
C ILE A 208 -13.88 17.10 -30.22
N VAL A 209 -13.54 16.20 -31.12
CA VAL A 209 -12.90 16.49 -32.40
C VAL A 209 -13.88 16.25 -33.53
N THR A 210 -14.01 17.23 -34.41
CA THR A 210 -14.82 17.13 -35.63
C THR A 210 -13.93 16.93 -36.85
N LYS A 211 -14.31 16.01 -37.74
CA LYS A 211 -13.58 15.76 -39.00
C LYS A 211 -13.54 16.98 -39.90
N LYS A 212 -14.64 17.73 -39.98
CA LYS A 212 -14.72 19.03 -40.64
C LYS A 212 -14.99 20.10 -39.59
N LYS A 213 -14.27 21.22 -39.68
CA LYS A 213 -14.52 22.39 -38.81
C LYS A 213 -15.94 22.91 -39.04
N PHE A 214 -16.56 23.38 -37.97
CA PHE A 214 -17.83 24.10 -38.08
C PHE A 214 -17.69 25.37 -38.93
N VAL A 215 -18.72 25.65 -39.72
CA VAL A 215 -18.89 26.93 -40.39
C VAL A 215 -19.59 27.88 -39.41
N THR A 216 -19.02 29.05 -39.15
CA THR A 216 -19.63 30.03 -38.24
C THR A 216 -20.41 31.06 -39.04
N VAL A 217 -21.70 31.20 -38.74
CA VAL A 217 -22.59 32.22 -39.31
C VAL A 217 -23.16 33.03 -38.17
N GLY A 218 -22.80 34.31 -38.08
CA GLY A 218 -23.11 35.12 -36.91
C GLY A 218 -22.47 34.54 -35.65
N ARG A 219 -23.28 34.12 -34.68
CA ARG A 219 -22.84 33.47 -33.41
C ARG A 219 -23.01 31.96 -33.41
N GLU A 220 -23.61 31.39 -34.45
CA GLU A 220 -23.99 29.99 -34.51
C GLU A 220 -22.98 29.19 -35.33
N LYS A 221 -22.83 27.92 -34.97
CA LYS A 221 -21.96 26.94 -35.63
C LYS A 221 -22.82 26.00 -36.46
N TYR A 222 -22.45 25.78 -37.71
CA TYR A 222 -23.16 24.92 -38.65
C TYR A 222 -22.24 23.80 -39.15
N THR A 223 -22.84 22.65 -39.45
CA THR A 223 -22.16 21.47 -40.00
C THR A 223 -23.08 20.70 -40.93
N SER A 224 -22.52 19.89 -41.83
CA SER A 224 -23.32 18.94 -42.62
C SER A 224 -23.61 17.66 -41.83
N LYS A 225 -24.67 16.95 -42.22
CA LYS A 225 -25.01 15.58 -41.73
C LYS A 225 -23.91 14.53 -41.93
N ASP A 226 -22.93 14.82 -42.78
CA ASP A 226 -21.83 13.90 -43.09
C ASP A 226 -20.58 14.16 -42.23
N ASN A 227 -20.60 15.19 -41.38
CA ASN A 227 -19.53 15.42 -40.43
C ASN A 227 -19.48 14.30 -39.39
N GLU A 228 -18.26 13.98 -38.98
CA GLU A 228 -17.94 12.86 -38.12
C GLU A 228 -17.32 13.41 -36.84
N TYR A 229 -17.81 12.92 -35.70
CA TYR A 229 -17.39 13.32 -34.37
C TYR A 229 -16.55 12.19 -33.76
N THR A 230 -15.41 12.55 -33.21
CA THR A 230 -14.51 11.67 -32.47
C THR A 230 -14.29 12.28 -31.11
N VAL A 231 -14.33 11.47 -30.06
CA VAL A 231 -13.95 11.91 -28.72
C VAL A 231 -12.61 11.29 -28.36
N THR A 232 -11.69 12.11 -27.88
CA THR A 232 -10.39 11.69 -27.38
C THR A 232 -10.28 12.06 -25.92
N ALA A 233 -9.65 11.22 -25.13
CA ALA A 233 -9.28 11.57 -23.76
C ALA A 233 -7.85 11.12 -23.47
N SER A 234 -7.19 11.83 -22.57
CA SER A 234 -5.84 11.52 -22.11
C SER A 234 -5.74 11.76 -20.62
N ASP A 235 -5.00 10.89 -19.96
CA ASP A 235 -4.69 10.97 -18.54
C ASP A 235 -3.21 10.62 -18.37
N ALA A 236 -2.49 11.37 -17.54
CA ALA A 236 -1.04 11.32 -17.49
C ALA A 236 -0.50 10.17 -16.62
N ILE A 237 -1.27 9.69 -15.64
CA ILE A 237 -0.78 8.76 -14.62
C ILE A 237 -1.70 7.54 -14.52
N ALA A 238 -2.97 7.71 -14.11
CA ALA A 238 -3.90 6.60 -13.94
C ALA A 238 -4.39 6.01 -15.28
N GLY A 239 -4.32 6.77 -16.36
CA GLY A 239 -4.81 6.36 -17.68
C GLY A 239 -6.33 6.39 -17.78
N VAL A 240 -6.87 6.50 -19.00
CA VAL A 240 -8.32 6.59 -19.22
C VAL A 240 -8.96 5.20 -19.17
N ARG A 241 -9.97 5.03 -18.32
CA ARG A 241 -10.78 3.80 -18.23
C ARG A 241 -11.93 3.80 -19.23
N GLU A 242 -12.66 4.91 -19.31
CA GLU A 242 -13.84 5.03 -20.19
C GLU A 242 -14.09 6.47 -20.64
N ILE A 243 -14.72 6.61 -21.81
CA ILE A 243 -15.22 7.87 -22.35
C ILE A 243 -16.74 7.75 -22.50
N LEU A 244 -17.45 8.78 -22.09
CA LEU A 244 -18.91 8.86 -22.07
C LEU A 244 -19.38 10.05 -22.90
N VAL A 245 -20.42 9.87 -23.71
CA VAL A 245 -21.04 10.93 -24.53
C VAL A 245 -22.54 11.06 -24.25
N SER A 246 -23.07 12.27 -24.41
CA SER A 246 -24.48 12.61 -24.28
C SER A 246 -24.87 13.54 -25.43
N LEU A 247 -26.03 13.30 -26.04
CA LEU A 247 -26.58 14.15 -27.09
C LEU A 247 -27.87 14.80 -26.58
N ASP A 248 -27.95 16.12 -26.69
CA ASP A 248 -29.13 16.92 -26.35
C ASP A 248 -29.62 16.71 -24.91
N GLY A 249 -28.67 16.49 -23.99
CA GLY A 249 -28.95 16.28 -22.57
C GLY A 249 -29.45 14.89 -22.20
N SER A 250 -29.34 13.91 -23.11
CA SER A 250 -29.61 12.50 -22.82
C SER A 250 -28.72 11.95 -21.71
N GLU A 251 -29.04 10.76 -21.19
CA GLU A 251 -28.10 10.03 -20.34
C GLU A 251 -26.76 9.79 -21.07
N PHE A 252 -25.68 9.80 -20.28
CA PHE A 252 -24.35 9.53 -20.78
C PHE A 252 -24.21 8.03 -21.10
N VAL A 253 -23.73 7.73 -22.31
CA VAL A 253 -23.48 6.37 -22.79
C VAL A 253 -22.02 6.20 -23.20
N ASN A 254 -21.53 4.96 -23.20
CA ASN A 254 -20.15 4.67 -23.60
C ASN A 254 -19.88 5.09 -25.04
N TYR A 255 -18.79 5.84 -25.24
CA TYR A 255 -18.27 6.15 -26.56
C TYR A 255 -17.57 4.91 -27.14
N THR A 256 -18.07 4.42 -28.26
CA THR A 256 -17.59 3.17 -28.90
C THR A 256 -16.80 3.40 -30.18
N GLY A 257 -16.73 4.65 -30.65
CA GLY A 257 -16.08 5.01 -31.91
C GLY A 257 -16.70 6.26 -32.53
N SER A 258 -16.18 6.68 -33.67
CA SER A 258 -16.67 7.86 -34.35
C SER A 258 -18.13 7.68 -34.79
N PHE A 259 -18.88 8.78 -34.77
CA PHE A 259 -20.29 8.78 -35.12
C PHE A 259 -20.69 10.05 -35.87
N LYS A 260 -21.89 10.04 -36.46
CA LYS A 260 -22.48 11.18 -37.17
C LYS A 260 -23.80 11.56 -36.53
N ILE A 261 -24.13 12.84 -36.57
CA ILE A 261 -25.44 13.37 -36.19
C ILE A 261 -26.10 13.88 -37.47
N GLN A 262 -27.16 13.20 -37.87
CA GLN A 262 -27.80 13.40 -39.19
C GLN A 262 -29.19 14.03 -39.09
N ILE A 263 -29.70 14.20 -37.88
CA ILE A 263 -30.97 14.86 -37.61
C ILE A 263 -30.73 16.37 -37.80
N PRO A 264 -31.59 17.09 -38.55
CA PRO A 264 -31.45 18.54 -38.70
C PRO A 264 -31.85 19.28 -37.43
N GLY A 265 -31.27 20.46 -37.25
CA GLY A 265 -31.58 21.35 -36.12
C GLY A 265 -30.41 21.58 -35.19
N GLU A 266 -30.68 22.24 -34.06
CA GLU A 266 -29.70 22.50 -33.02
C GLU A 266 -29.43 21.23 -32.21
N HIS A 267 -28.15 20.97 -31.96
CA HIS A 267 -27.69 19.88 -31.13
C HIS A 267 -26.63 20.35 -30.15
N THR A 268 -26.59 19.72 -28.98
CA THR A 268 -25.50 19.87 -28.00
C THR A 268 -24.90 18.49 -27.71
N LEU A 269 -23.64 18.30 -28.12
CA LEU A 269 -22.87 17.11 -27.80
C LEU A 269 -22.04 17.38 -26.54
N GLY A 270 -22.26 16.57 -25.50
CA GLY A 270 -21.46 16.53 -24.28
C GLY A 270 -20.56 15.30 -24.24
N ALA A 271 -19.35 15.43 -23.72
CA ALA A 271 -18.41 14.34 -23.50
C ALA A 271 -17.71 14.49 -22.15
N LYS A 272 -17.43 13.35 -21.49
CA LYS A 272 -16.58 13.28 -20.29
C LYS A 272 -15.81 11.97 -20.28
N ALA A 273 -14.74 11.91 -19.51
CA ALA A 273 -13.93 10.71 -19.34
C ALA A 273 -13.77 10.35 -17.85
N VAL A 274 -13.49 9.09 -17.58
CA VAL A 274 -13.18 8.56 -16.25
C VAL A 274 -11.89 7.76 -16.33
N ASP A 275 -10.96 7.99 -15.41
CA ASP A 275 -9.71 7.24 -15.31
C ASP A 275 -9.86 5.90 -14.55
N ASN A 276 -8.76 5.19 -14.36
CA ASN A 276 -8.75 3.94 -13.61
C ASN A 276 -8.94 4.10 -12.10
N LEU A 277 -8.70 5.29 -11.53
CA LEU A 277 -8.94 5.63 -10.12
C LEU A 277 -10.37 6.14 -9.85
N GLY A 278 -11.15 6.40 -10.90
CA GLY A 278 -12.49 6.95 -10.81
C GLY A 278 -12.57 8.48 -10.83
N ASN A 279 -11.47 9.20 -11.11
CA ASN A 279 -11.50 10.64 -11.33
C ASN A 279 -12.26 10.94 -12.63
N ILE A 280 -13.17 11.92 -12.59
CA ILE A 280 -14.09 12.24 -13.69
C ILE A 280 -13.77 13.62 -14.24
N SER A 281 -13.58 13.73 -15.55
CA SER A 281 -13.29 15.00 -16.23
C SER A 281 -14.45 15.99 -16.10
N ALA A 282 -14.14 17.28 -16.31
CA ALA A 282 -15.18 18.24 -16.68
C ALA A 282 -15.91 17.77 -17.96
N ILE A 283 -17.18 18.15 -18.10
CA ILE A 283 -17.94 17.84 -19.31
C ILE A 283 -17.53 18.85 -20.39
N GLU A 284 -16.90 18.37 -21.46
CA GLU A 284 -16.72 19.15 -22.66
C GLU A 284 -18.02 19.19 -23.44
N THR A 285 -18.41 20.38 -23.93
CA THR A 285 -19.64 20.56 -24.69
C THR A 285 -19.39 21.32 -25.98
N VAL A 286 -20.14 20.95 -27.02
CA VAL A 286 -20.21 21.71 -28.26
C VAL A 286 -21.64 21.78 -28.77
N THR A 287 -22.11 23.00 -29.02
CA THR A 287 -23.42 23.28 -29.60
C THR A 287 -23.28 23.71 -31.05
N PHE A 288 -24.11 23.15 -31.93
CA PHE A 288 -24.07 23.38 -33.37
C PHE A 288 -25.41 23.03 -34.03
N PHE A 289 -25.63 23.54 -35.24
CA PHE A 289 -26.75 23.18 -36.11
C PHE A 289 -26.31 22.21 -37.20
N VAL A 290 -27.08 21.15 -37.39
CA VAL A 290 -26.93 20.25 -38.54
C VAL A 290 -27.81 20.77 -39.68
N ASP A 291 -27.15 21.19 -40.76
CA ASP A 291 -27.81 21.56 -42.00
C ASP A 291 -27.84 20.36 -42.95
N VAL A 292 -29.04 20.02 -43.41
CA VAL A 292 -29.31 18.93 -44.36
C VAL A 292 -29.98 19.43 -45.64
N MET A 293 -30.31 20.72 -45.71
CA MET A 293 -31.02 21.29 -46.85
C MET A 293 -30.01 21.68 -47.93
N PRO A 294 -30.12 21.12 -49.15
CA PRO A 294 -29.29 21.57 -50.26
C PRO A 294 -29.66 23.00 -50.67
N PRO A 295 -28.72 23.78 -51.23
CA PRO A 295 -29.03 25.10 -51.76
C PRO A 295 -29.94 24.99 -52.99
N GLU A 296 -30.85 25.96 -53.14
CA GLU A 296 -31.65 26.11 -54.36
C GLU A 296 -30.93 27.00 -55.37
N THR A 297 -31.02 26.65 -56.65
CA THR A 297 -30.43 27.45 -57.74
C THR A 297 -31.53 28.08 -58.59
N THR A 298 -31.39 29.37 -58.89
CA THR A 298 -32.25 30.09 -59.85
C THR A 298 -31.39 30.63 -60.99
N LEU A 299 -31.93 30.62 -62.22
CA LEU A 299 -31.29 31.18 -63.41
C LEU A 299 -32.05 32.45 -63.83
N GLY A 300 -31.38 33.60 -63.80
CA GLY A 300 -31.91 34.87 -64.28
C GLY A 300 -31.20 35.32 -65.57
N THR A 301 -31.89 36.10 -66.40
CA THR A 301 -31.27 36.86 -67.48
C THR A 301 -31.09 38.30 -67.04
N PHE A 302 -29.89 38.86 -67.24
CA PHE A 302 -29.57 40.27 -67.01
C PHE A 302 -29.43 40.94 -68.38
N LEU A 303 -30.13 42.06 -68.60
CA LEU A 303 -29.91 42.95 -69.74
C LEU A 303 -29.25 44.21 -69.17
N ASP A 304 -28.09 44.57 -69.72
CA ASP A 304 -27.32 45.78 -69.36
C ASP A 304 -28.13 47.07 -69.53
#